data_AF-A0A3B9V7T3-F1
#
_entry.id   AF-A0A3B9V7T3-F1
#
_cell.length_a   1.000
_cell.length_b   1.000
_cell.length_c   1.000
_cell.angle_alpha   90.00
_cell.angle_beta   90.00
_cell.angle_gamma   90.00
#
_symmetry.space_group_name_H-M   'P 1'
#
loop_
_entity.id
_entity.type
_entity.pdbx_description
1 polymer ?
#
loop_
_entity_poly.entity_id
_entity_poly.type
_entity_poly.pdbx_seq_one_letter_code
_entity_poly.pdbx_strand_id
1 'polypeptide(L)' 'ERELLVNAIENADNSDIEHVVHILQTVKAFDYTRSKAQESADLAKQSLSNLQDSDYKEALILLCDLSLQRKS' A
#
# COMPACT_ATOMS: atom_id res chain seq x y z
N GLU A 1 13.39 16.70 11.08
CA GLU A 1 12.45 15.77 10.40
C GLU A 1 11.19 15.47 11.22
N ARG A 2 11.28 14.87 12.42
CA ARG A 2 10.07 14.54 13.24
C ARG A 2 9.17 15.73 13.55
N GLU A 3 9.72 16.83 14.06
CA GLU A 3 8.95 18.02 14.45
C GLU A 3 8.26 18.67 13.24
N LEU A 4 8.96 18.74 12.09
CA LEU A 4 8.39 19.19 10.82
C LEU A 4 7.18 18.33 10.42
N LEU A 5 7.31 17.01 10.46
CA LEU A 5 6.20 16.10 10.12
C LEU A 5 5.00 16.27 11.07
N VAL A 6 5.25 16.39 12.37
CA VAL A 6 4.19 16.59 13.38
C VAL A 6 3.46 17.92 13.12
N ASN A 7 4.20 19.02 12.96
CA ASN A 7 3.60 20.33 12.71
C ASN A 7 2.82 20.38 11.39
N ALA A 8 3.33 19.78 10.32
CA ALA A 8 2.64 19.71 9.04
C ALA A 8 1.29 18.97 9.15
N ILE A 9 1.24 17.88 9.93
CA ILE A 9 0.02 17.11 10.17
C ILE A 9 -0.95 17.88 11.08
N GLU A 10 -0.49 18.35 12.23
CA GLU A 10 -1.34 19.00 13.24
C GLU A 10 -1.96 20.32 12.75
N ASN A 11 -1.25 21.05 11.89
CA ASN A 11 -1.72 22.33 11.36
C ASN A 11 -2.28 22.24 9.92
N ALA A 12 -2.34 21.03 9.34
CA ALA A 12 -2.71 20.81 7.93
C ALA A 12 -1.92 21.72 6.95
N ASP A 13 -0.66 22.00 7.26
CA ASP A 13 0.22 22.86 6.49
C ASP A 13 0.97 22.04 5.42
N ASN A 14 0.91 22.51 4.18
CA ASN A 14 1.55 21.88 3.03
C ASN A 14 2.67 22.72 2.41
N SER A 15 3.08 23.81 3.07
CA SER A 15 4.14 24.71 2.61
C SER A 15 5.47 23.98 2.33
N ASP A 16 5.82 22.99 3.16
CA ASP A 16 7.05 22.19 3.06
C ASP A 16 6.82 20.78 2.47
N ILE A 17 5.81 20.60 1.61
CA ILE A 17 5.44 19.28 1.08
C ILE A 17 6.59 18.56 0.37
N GLU A 18 7.47 19.28 -0.33
CA GLU A 18 8.63 18.69 -1.00
C GLU A 18 9.60 18.05 0.00
N HIS A 19 9.83 18.71 1.14
CA HIS A 19 10.68 18.17 2.21
C HIS A 19 10.03 16.96 2.88
N VAL A 20 8.72 16.98 3.09
CA VAL A 20 7.96 15.82 3.58
C VAL A 20 8.13 14.63 2.63
N VAL A 21 7.95 14.84 1.32
CA VAL A 21 8.13 13.79 0.30
C VAL A 21 9.57 13.27 0.31
N HIS A 22 10.56 14.15 0.45
CA HIS A 22 11.97 13.75 0.53
C HIS A 22 12.25 12.87 1.75
N ILE A 23 11.72 13.23 2.93
CA ILE A 23 11.84 12.40 4.14
C ILE A 23 11.23 11.01 3.89
N LEU A 24 10.02 10.94 3.31
CA LEU A 24 9.34 9.68 2.99
C LEU A 24 10.13 8.81 2.00
N GLN A 25 10.82 9.42 1.01
CA GLN A 25 11.70 8.71 0.10
C GLN A 25 12.95 8.18 0.81
N THR A 26 13.60 9.00 1.64
CA THR A 26 14.81 8.63 2.39
C THR A 26 14.57 7.45 3.31
N VAL A 27 13.42 7.39 3.97
CA VAL A 27 13.03 6.26 4.83
C VAL A 27 12.38 5.11 4.07
N LYS A 28 12.30 5.18 2.73
CA LYS A 28 11.68 4.17 1.85
C LYS A 28 10.23 3.83 2.23
N ALA A 29 9.47 4.84 2.67
CA ALA A 29 8.09 4.65 3.12
C ALA A 29 7.19 4.08 2.00
N PHE A 30 7.38 4.51 0.75
CA PHE A 30 6.59 4.04 -0.39
C PHE A 30 6.83 2.56 -0.70
N ASP A 31 8.09 2.12 -0.69
CA ASP A 31 8.46 0.71 -0.88
C ASP A 31 7.87 -0.16 0.23
N TYR A 32 7.99 0.31 1.48
CA TYR A 32 7.43 -0.37 2.63
C TYR A 32 5.91 -0.53 2.51
N THR A 33 5.19 0.55 2.20
CA THR A 33 3.73 0.50 1.99
C THR A 33 3.35 -0.42 0.83
N ARG A 34 4.13 -0.42 -0.26
CA ARG A 34 3.91 -1.34 -1.39
C ARG A 34 4.13 -2.80 -0.98
N SER A 35 5.14 -3.09 -0.17
CA SER A 35 5.38 -4.43 0.37
C SER A 35 4.24 -4.90 1.27
N LYS A 36 3.67 -4.01 2.09
CA LYS A 36 2.50 -4.34 2.93
C LYS A 36 1.24 -4.59 2.12
N ALA A 37 1.05 -3.87 1.02
CA ALA A 37 -0.03 -4.15 0.07
C ALA A 37 0.15 -5.53 -0.58
N GLN A 38 1.37 -5.91 -0.98
CA GLN A 38 1.68 -7.23 -1.53
C GLN A 38 1.40 -8.34 -0.51
N GLU A 39 1.87 -8.19 0.72
CA GLU A 39 1.61 -9.14 1.83
C GLU A 39 0.11 -9.37 2.02
N SER A 40 -0.68 -8.30 2.00
CA SER A 40 -2.14 -8.38 2.15
C SER A 40 -2.81 -9.11 0.98
N ALA A 41 -2.37 -8.86 -0.26
CA ALA A 41 -2.87 -9.55 -1.44
C ALA A 41 -2.53 -11.05 -1.41
N ASP A 42 -1.34 -11.41 -0.92
CA ASP A 42 -0.92 -12.80 -0.79
C ASP A 42 -1.70 -13.54 0.30
N LEU A 43 -1.95 -12.89 1.44
CA LEU A 43 -2.82 -13.43 2.50
C LEU A 43 -4.26 -13.64 2.01
N ALA A 44 -4.78 -12.72 1.21
CA ALA A 44 -6.11 -12.86 0.60
C ALA A 44 -6.15 -14.07 -0.35
N LYS A 45 -5.16 -14.22 -1.24
CA LYS A 45 -5.03 -15.40 -2.11
C LYS A 45 -4.89 -16.69 -1.32
N GLN A 46 -4.10 -16.69 -0.25
CA GLN A 46 -3.93 -17.85 0.64
C GLN A 46 -5.25 -18.25 1.31
N SER A 47 -6.08 -17.28 1.70
CA SER A 47 -7.40 -17.54 2.29
C SER A 47 -8.38 -18.24 1.33
N LEU A 48 -8.13 -18.13 0.02
CA LEU A 48 -8.92 -18.81 -1.03
C LEU A 48 -8.43 -20.24 -1.32
N SER A 49 -7.33 -20.69 -0.72
CA SER A 49 -6.69 -21.99 -1.03
C SER A 49 -7.63 -23.20 -0.84
N ASN A 50 -8.51 -23.15 0.16
CA ASN A 50 -9.44 -24.22 0.51
C ASN A 50 -10.68 -24.30 -0.41
N LEU A 51 -10.86 -23.33 -1.31
CA LEU A 51 -11.95 -23.38 -2.28
C LEU A 51 -11.65 -24.37 -3.40
N GLN A 52 -12.68 -25.07 -3.88
CA GLN A 52 -12.57 -25.91 -5.06
C GLN A 52 -12.13 -25.09 -6.28
N ASP A 53 -11.36 -25.70 -7.17
CA ASP A 53 -10.95 -25.06 -8.41
C ASP A 53 -12.17 -24.77 -9.28
N SER A 54 -12.27 -23.52 -9.72
CA SER A 54 -13.39 -22.99 -10.49
C SER A 54 -13.03 -21.61 -11.05
N ASP A 55 -13.70 -21.22 -12.12
CA ASP A 55 -13.56 -19.87 -12.71
C ASP A 55 -13.80 -18.75 -11.68
N TYR A 56 -14.67 -19.00 -10.69
CA TYR A 56 -14.92 -18.05 -9.60
C TYR A 56 -13.71 -17.88 -8.68
N LYS A 57 -13.01 -18.98 -8.33
CA LYS A 57 -11.78 -18.94 -7.53
C LYS A 57 -10.69 -18.18 -8.28
N GLU A 58 -10.54 -18.44 -9.57
CA GLU A 58 -9.59 -17.74 -10.43
C GLU A 58 -9.90 -16.24 -10.53
N ALA A 59 -11.18 -15.88 -10.69
CA ALA A 59 -11.61 -14.48 -10.71
C ALA A 59 -11.31 -13.75 -9.39
N LEU A 60 -11.49 -14.41 -8.24
CA LEU A 60 -11.15 -13.85 -6.93
C LEU A 60 -9.64 -13.65 -6.76
N ILE A 61 -8.82 -14.61 -7.23
CA ILE A 61 -7.36 -14.48 -7.24
C ILE A 61 -6.95 -13.29 -8.12
N LEU A 62 -7.51 -13.20 -9.33
CA LEU A 62 -7.25 -12.08 -10.24
C LEU A 62 -7.61 -10.74 -9.61
N LEU A 63 -8.73 -10.65 -8.89
CA LEU A 63 -9.13 -9.43 -8.19
C LEU A 63 -8.11 -9.00 -7.13
N CYS A 64 -7.49 -9.96 -6.43
CA CYS A 64 -6.43 -9.67 -5.46
C CYS A 64 -5.21 -9.05 -6.14
N ASP A 65 -4.77 -9.61 -7.27
CA ASP A 65 -3.62 -9.10 -8.03
C ASP A 65 -3.90 -7.73 -8.67
N LEU A 66 -5.10 -7.53 -9.23
CA LEU A 66 -5.52 -6.24 -9.79
C LEU A 66 -5.60 -5.14 -8.73
N SER A 67 -6.04 -5.48 -7.51
CA SER A 67 -6.10 -4.52 -6.40
C SER A 67 -4.72 -4.00 -6.02
N LEU A 68 -3.71 -4.86 -6.06
CA LEU A 68 -2.31 -4.49 -5.79
C LEU A 68 -1.68 -3.69 -6.94
N GLN A 69 -1.99 -4.05 -8.18
CA GLN A 69 -1.39 -3.47 -9.39
C GLN A 69 -2.14 -2.23 -9.89
N ARG A 70 -3.18 -1.77 -9.17
CA ARG A 70 -4.02 -0.65 -9.58
C ARG A 70 -3.16 0.58 -9.88
N LYS A 71 -3.26 1.07 -11.13
CA LYS A 71 -2.75 2.37 -11.53
C LYS A 71 -3.90 3.37 -11.36
N SER A 72 -3.75 4.31 -10.44
CA SER A 72 -4.66 5.45 -10.26
C SER A 72 -4.21 6.63 -11.10
#